data_AF-A0A0E3SCA0-F1
#
_entry.id   AF-A0A0E3SCA0-F1
#
_cell.length_a   1.000
_cell.length_b   1.000
_cell.length_c   1.000
_cell.angle_alpha   90.00
_cell.angle_beta   90.00
_cell.angle_gamma   90.00
#
_symmetry.space_group_name_H-M   'P 1'
#
loop_
_entity.id
_entity.type
_entity.pdbx_description
1 polymer ?
#
loop_
_entity_poly.entity_id
_entity_poly.type
_entity_poly.pdbx_seq_one_letter_code
_entity_poly.pdbx_strand_id
1 'polypeptide(L)'
;MINETKITTSGSASFPDIYGDRIVYMDWRNETELSDIYIYDLSTKKEIKITTSGLALNPKIYGDRIVYCNMSGEMSGIYLYNLSTNNETRVSTSGMEYIPLSMEID
;
A
#
# COMPACT_ATOMS: atom_id res chain seq x y z
N MET A 1 7.92 -1.12 -34.35
CA MET A 1 7.09 -1.99 -33.50
C MET A 1 7.26 -1.52 -32.07
N ILE A 2 6.15 -1.36 -31.35
CA ILE A 2 6.16 -1.16 -29.90
C ILE A 2 6.05 -2.53 -29.25
N ASN A 3 6.90 -2.83 -28.27
CA ASN A 3 6.81 -4.06 -27.48
C ASN A 3 6.07 -3.75 -26.18
N GLU A 4 5.07 -4.56 -25.87
CA GLU A 4 4.35 -4.49 -24.60
C GLU A 4 4.87 -5.57 -23.65
N THR A 5 4.91 -5.24 -22.36
CA THR A 5 5.26 -6.21 -21.30
C THR A 5 4.10 -6.29 -20.32
N LYS A 6 3.56 -7.49 -20.15
CA LYS A 6 2.54 -7.76 -19.13
C LYS A 6 3.22 -7.83 -17.76
N ILE A 7 2.81 -6.94 -16.85
CA ILE A 7 3.41 -6.82 -15.51
C ILE A 7 2.85 -7.88 -14.55
N THR A 8 1.55 -8.15 -14.61
CA THR A 8 0.91 -9.15 -13.76
C THR A 8 -0.21 -9.90 -14.49
N THR A 9 -0.48 -11.13 -14.06
CA THR A 9 -1.53 -11.99 -14.61
C THR A 9 -2.77 -12.07 -13.73
N SER A 10 -2.86 -11.30 -12.65
CA SER A 10 -3.98 -11.34 -11.70
C SER A 10 -5.35 -11.07 -12.33
N GLY A 11 -5.40 -10.24 -13.37
CA GLY A 11 -6.64 -9.85 -14.03
C GLY A 11 -7.47 -8.83 -13.25
N SER A 12 -7.02 -8.41 -12.07
CA SER A 12 -7.71 -7.46 -11.18
C SER A 12 -6.81 -6.30 -10.74
N ALA A 13 -5.61 -6.17 -11.31
CA ALA A 13 -4.71 -5.07 -11.06
C ALA A 13 -5.25 -3.74 -11.61
N SER A 14 -5.12 -2.66 -10.83
CA SER A 14 -5.59 -1.31 -11.18
C SER A 14 -4.78 -0.24 -10.46
N PHE A 15 -5.01 1.03 -10.82
CA PHE A 15 -4.34 2.21 -10.23
C PHE A 15 -2.80 2.11 -10.18
N PRO A 16 -2.12 1.87 -11.32
CA PRO A 16 -0.68 1.83 -11.34
C PRO A 16 -0.05 3.22 -11.14
N ASP A 17 1.14 3.23 -10.56
CA ASP A 17 2.06 4.37 -10.54
C ASP A 17 3.50 3.87 -10.73
N ILE A 18 4.42 4.70 -11.21
CA ILE A 18 5.77 4.27 -11.57
C ILE A 18 6.85 5.29 -11.15
N TYR A 19 7.94 4.78 -10.59
CA TYR A 19 9.15 5.57 -10.33
C TYR A 19 10.41 4.75 -10.59
N GLY A 20 11.20 5.18 -11.57
CA GLY A 20 12.33 4.42 -12.09
C GLY A 20 11.85 3.07 -12.64
N ASP A 21 12.48 1.99 -12.17
CA ASP A 21 12.16 0.63 -12.60
C ASP A 21 11.06 -0.04 -11.77
N ARG A 22 10.35 0.69 -10.92
CA ARG A 22 9.35 0.11 -10.01
C ARG A 22 7.96 0.59 -10.33
N ILE A 23 7.07 -0.35 -10.57
CA ILE A 23 5.64 -0.13 -10.79
C ILE A 23 4.92 -0.57 -9.53
N VAL A 24 4.15 0.32 -8.92
CA VAL A 24 3.25 0.00 -7.82
C VAL A 24 1.82 -0.03 -8.34
N TYR A 25 0.99 -0.94 -7.84
CA TYR A 25 -0.41 -1.06 -8.23
C TYR A 25 -1.25 -1.71 -7.14
N MET A 26 -2.54 -1.46 -7.22
CA MET A 26 -3.55 -2.09 -6.39
C MET A 26 -4.03 -3.36 -7.06
N ASP A 27 -4.31 -4.41 -6.28
CA ASP A 27 -4.73 -5.70 -6.83
C ASP A 27 -5.74 -6.41 -5.91
N TRP A 28 -6.80 -6.96 -6.49
CA TRP A 28 -7.89 -7.66 -5.79
C TRP A 28 -7.77 -9.18 -5.88
N ARG A 29 -6.58 -9.72 -6.16
CA ARG A 29 -6.34 -11.18 -6.31
C ARG A 29 -6.55 -12.03 -5.06
N ASN A 30 -6.82 -11.42 -3.90
CA ASN A 30 -6.96 -12.16 -2.65
C ASN A 30 -8.36 -12.73 -2.47
N GLU A 31 -8.46 -13.87 -1.78
CA GLU A 31 -9.72 -14.58 -1.47
C GLU A 31 -10.67 -13.76 -0.58
N THR A 32 -10.16 -12.74 0.11
CA THR A 32 -10.93 -11.91 1.05
C THR A 32 -11.71 -10.78 0.37
N GLU A 33 -11.62 -10.64 -0.96
CA GLU A 33 -12.15 -9.50 -1.71
C GLU A 33 -11.61 -8.14 -1.24
N LEU A 34 -10.50 -8.15 -0.51
CA LEU A 34 -9.82 -6.94 -0.06
C LEU A 34 -8.61 -6.69 -0.96
N SER A 35 -8.50 -5.47 -1.46
CA SER A 35 -7.34 -5.04 -2.23
C SER A 35 -6.08 -4.99 -1.37
N ASP A 36 -4.96 -5.35 -1.99
CA ASP A 36 -3.61 -5.17 -1.47
C ASP A 36 -2.79 -4.33 -2.46
N ILE A 37 -1.69 -3.75 -1.99
CA ILE A 37 -0.73 -3.05 -2.85
C ILE A 37 0.42 -4.00 -3.18
N TYR A 38 0.76 -4.04 -4.45
CA TYR A 38 1.89 -4.79 -5.00
C TYR A 38 2.88 -3.85 -5.66
N ILE A 39 4.14 -4.26 -5.67
CA ILE A 39 5.20 -3.63 -6.44
C ILE A 39 5.80 -4.66 -7.39
N TYR A 40 6.06 -4.24 -8.62
CA TYR A 40 6.81 -4.98 -9.61
C TYR A 40 8.09 -4.22 -9.95
N ASP A 41 9.23 -4.89 -9.80
CA ASP A 41 10.54 -4.37 -10.15
C ASP A 41 10.93 -4.86 -11.55
N LEU A 42 11.05 -3.92 -12.49
CA LEU A 42 11.33 -4.17 -13.90
C LEU A 42 12.74 -4.70 -14.13
N SER A 43 13.72 -4.35 -13.28
CA SER A 43 15.11 -4.78 -13.40
C SER A 43 15.28 -6.24 -12.98
N THR A 44 14.61 -6.64 -11.90
CA THR A 44 14.71 -7.98 -11.30
C THR A 44 13.57 -8.92 -11.71
N LYS A 45 12.52 -8.39 -12.34
CA LYS A 45 11.29 -9.10 -12.71
C LYS A 45 10.56 -9.72 -11.51
N LYS A 46 10.69 -9.08 -10.34
CA LYS A 46 10.08 -9.55 -9.09
C LYS A 46 8.82 -8.76 -8.76
N GLU A 47 7.79 -9.49 -8.37
CA GLU A 47 6.55 -8.96 -7.83
C GLU A 47 6.52 -9.23 -6.31
N ILE A 48 6.20 -8.21 -5.52
CA ILE A 48 6.13 -8.32 -4.06
C ILE A 48 4.86 -7.63 -3.58
N LYS A 49 4.14 -8.28 -2.67
CA LYS A 49 3.06 -7.65 -1.91
C LYS A 49 3.66 -6.80 -0.79
N ILE A 50 3.29 -5.53 -0.69
CA ILE A 50 3.84 -4.63 0.35
C ILE A 50 2.91 -4.46 1.54
N THR A 51 1.60 -4.67 1.38
CA THR A 51 0.62 -4.50 2.47
C THR A 51 0.33 -5.81 3.18
N THR A 52 0.17 -5.72 4.50
CA THR A 52 -0.39 -6.80 5.33
C THR A 52 -1.85 -6.56 5.69
N SER A 53 -2.31 -5.31 5.61
CA SER A 53 -3.70 -4.91 5.81
C SER A 53 -4.51 -5.06 4.53
N GLY A 54 -5.69 -5.66 4.62
CA GLY A 54 -6.67 -5.57 3.54
C GLY A 54 -7.18 -4.13 3.34
N LEU A 55 -7.84 -3.88 2.21
CA LEU A 55 -8.41 -2.58 1.82
C LEU A 55 -7.37 -1.46 1.67
N ALA A 56 -6.21 -1.81 1.11
CA ALA A 56 -5.21 -0.84 0.72
C ALA A 56 -5.47 -0.34 -0.71
N LEU A 57 -5.50 0.97 -0.89
CA LEU A 57 -6.02 1.62 -2.10
C LEU A 57 -5.12 2.74 -2.60
N ASN A 58 -5.23 3.02 -3.90
CA ASN A 58 -4.69 4.23 -4.56
C ASN A 58 -3.21 4.50 -4.26
N PRO A 59 -2.31 3.56 -4.59
CA PRO A 59 -0.91 3.72 -4.26
C PRO A 59 -0.24 4.81 -5.10
N LYS A 60 0.79 5.42 -4.52
CA LYS A 60 1.72 6.35 -5.18
C LYS A 60 3.15 6.05 -4.78
N ILE A 61 4.10 6.21 -5.70
CA ILE A 61 5.53 5.92 -5.46
C ILE A 61 6.42 7.11 -5.80
N TYR A 62 7.38 7.39 -4.93
CA TYR A 62 8.49 8.29 -5.20
C TYR A 62 9.74 7.86 -4.44
N GLY A 63 10.85 7.63 -5.15
CA GLY A 63 12.06 7.14 -4.52
C GLY A 63 11.85 5.75 -3.89
N ASP A 64 12.15 5.63 -2.61
CA ASP A 64 11.96 4.44 -1.77
C ASP A 64 10.61 4.43 -1.03
N ARG A 65 9.75 5.41 -1.27
CA ARG A 65 8.52 5.63 -0.51
C ARG A 65 7.28 5.30 -1.33
N ILE A 66 6.38 4.53 -0.72
CA ILE A 66 5.05 4.24 -1.26
C ILE A 66 4.01 4.77 -0.29
N VAL A 67 3.08 5.58 -0.79
CA VAL A 67 1.95 6.09 0.00
C VAL A 67 0.66 5.45 -0.52
N TYR A 68 -0.22 5.03 0.37
CA TYR A 68 -1.53 4.46 0.04
C TYR A 68 -2.55 4.76 1.13
N CYS A 69 -3.83 4.59 0.80
CA CYS A 69 -4.92 4.69 1.76
C CYS A 69 -5.27 3.30 2.29
N ASN A 70 -5.38 3.16 3.60
CA ASN A 70 -5.98 2.00 4.26
C ASN A 70 -7.41 2.36 4.67
N MET A 71 -8.38 1.49 4.39
CA MET A 71 -9.78 1.68 4.79
C MET A 71 -10.28 0.59 5.77
N SER A 72 -9.38 -0.14 6.41
CA SER A 72 -9.69 -1.18 7.40
C SER A 72 -9.99 -0.62 8.78
N GLY A 73 -11.23 -0.17 9.00
CA GLY A 73 -11.75 0.14 10.35
C GLY A 73 -10.87 1.12 11.14
N GLU A 74 -10.45 0.74 12.35
CA GLU A 74 -9.58 1.55 13.22
C GLU A 74 -8.19 1.85 12.62
N MET A 75 -7.76 1.02 11.68
CA MET A 75 -6.52 1.18 10.91
C MET A 75 -6.73 2.08 9.68
N SER A 76 -7.90 2.70 9.52
CA SER A 76 -8.15 3.58 8.38
C SER A 76 -7.25 4.81 8.42
N GLY A 77 -6.59 5.13 7.32
CA GLY A 77 -5.69 6.28 7.27
C GLY A 77 -4.78 6.28 6.06
N ILE A 78 -3.86 7.23 6.06
CA ILE A 78 -2.80 7.33 5.06
C ILE A 78 -1.57 6.62 5.63
N TYR A 79 -1.01 5.72 4.85
CA TYR A 79 0.16 4.92 5.22
C TYR A 79 1.32 5.21 4.28
N LEU A 80 2.52 5.14 4.84
CA LEU A 80 3.79 5.23 4.14
C LEU A 80 4.54 3.91 4.34
N TYR A 81 4.90 3.26 3.25
CA TYR A 81 5.81 2.12 3.23
C TYR A 81 7.17 2.57 2.70
N ASN A 82 8.23 2.33 3.46
CA ASN A 82 9.61 2.56 3.04
C ASN A 82 10.24 1.24 2.57
N LEU A 83 10.56 1.16 1.28
CA LEU A 83 11.15 -0.01 0.63
C LEU A 83 12.58 -0.31 1.11
N SER A 84 13.35 0.71 1.48
CA SER A 84 14.73 0.53 1.95
C SER A 84 14.81 -0.07 3.35
N THR A 85 13.81 0.21 4.19
CA THR A 85 13.75 -0.30 5.56
C THR A 85 12.72 -1.42 5.75
N ASN A 86 11.90 -1.71 4.74
CA ASN A 86 10.72 -2.56 4.83
C ASN A 86 9.78 -2.20 5.99
N ASN A 87 9.64 -0.90 6.27
CA ASN A 87 8.81 -0.42 7.37
C ASN A 87 7.57 0.30 6.85
N GLU A 88 6.44 -0.02 7.47
CA GLU A 88 5.15 0.62 7.26
C GLU A 88 4.86 1.59 8.41
N THR A 89 4.32 2.77 8.13
CA THR A 89 3.96 3.76 9.15
C THR A 89 2.69 4.49 8.76
N ARG A 90 1.74 4.59 9.68
CA ARG A 90 0.55 5.43 9.51
C ARG A 90 0.94 6.91 9.64
N VAL A 91 0.74 7.68 8.57
CA VAL A 91 1.08 9.12 8.48
C VAL A 91 -0.08 9.98 8.96
N SER A 92 -1.33 9.55 8.73
CA SER A 92 -2.49 10.28 9.24
C SER A 92 -2.67 10.01 10.74
N THR A 93 -2.65 11.05 11.55
CA THR A 93 -3.31 11.00 12.86
C THR A 93 -4.81 11.01 12.60
N SER A 94 -5.54 9.91 12.83
CA SER A 94 -6.98 10.06 12.99
C SER A 94 -7.20 11.06 14.11
N GLY A 95 -7.87 12.18 13.85
CA GLY A 95 -8.28 13.16 14.85
C GLY A 95 -9.32 12.63 15.83
N MET A 96 -9.24 11.36 16.20
CA MET A 96 -9.87 10.84 17.40
C MET A 96 -8.79 10.97 18.49
N GLU A 97 -8.86 12.05 19.26
CA GLU A 97 -8.26 12.06 20.59
C GLU A 97 -8.76 10.80 21.30
N TYR A 98 -7.86 9.86 21.54
CA TYR A 98 -8.09 8.87 22.57
C TYR A 98 -8.11 9.65 23.88
N ILE A 99 -9.29 9.92 24.43
CA ILE A 99 -9.41 10.32 25.84
C ILE A 99 -9.26 9.02 26.63
N PRO A 100 -8.10 8.73 27.27
CA PRO A 100 -8.00 7.57 28.14
C PRO A 100 -9.04 7.69 29.25
N LEU A 101 -9.83 6.64 29.43
CA LEU A 101 -10.81 6.51 30.51
C LEU A 101 -10.09 6.18 31.83
N SER A 102 -9.18 7.06 32.26
CA SER A 102 -8.54 6.99 33.58
C SER A 102 -7.85 8.32 33.91
N MET A 103 -8.64 9.34 34.29
CA MET A 103 -8.21 10.18 35.40
C MET A 103 -8.90 9.60 36.64
N GLU A 104 -8.22 8.69 37.33
CA GLU A 104 -8.55 8.52 38.75
C GLU A 104 -8.17 9.82 39.44
N ILE A 105 -9.13 10.40 40.14
CA ILE A 105 -8.93 11.54 41.01
C ILE A 105 -8.33 10.97 42.30
N ASP A 106 -7.04 11.24 42.52
CA ASP A 106 -6.45 11.31 43.85
C ASP A 106 -6.42 12.77 44.32
#